data_AF-A0A7V4BSN7-F1
#
_entry.id   AF-A0A7V4BSN7-F1
#
_cell.length_a   1.000
_cell.length_b   1.000
_cell.length_c   1.000
_cell.angle_alpha   90.00
_cell.angle_beta   90.00
_cell.angle_gamma   90.00
#
_symmetry.space_group_name_H-M   'P 1'
#
loop_
_entity.id
_entity.type
_entity.pdbx_description
1 polymer ?
#
loop_
_entity_poly.entity_id
_entity_poly.type
_entity_poly.pdbx_seq_one_letter_code
_entity_poly.pdbx_strand_id
1 'polypeptide(L)' 'MKKNIDYRGSSLFYQDEGSGSTVMLLHGFGESGSIWRERAAFLQKDFRV' A
#
# COMPACT_ATOMS: atom_id res chain seq x y z
N MET A 1 6.29 -5.25 -2.32
CA MET A 1 6.06 -5.95 -3.62
C MET A 1 4.88 -5.34 -4.35
N LYS A 2 4.98 -5.10 -5.66
CA LYS A 2 3.89 -4.56 -6.49
C LYS A 2 2.86 -5.64 -6.83
N LYS A 3 1.58 -5.35 -6.67
CA LYS A 3 0.47 -6.29 -6.88
C LYS A 3 -0.71 -5.59 -7.58
N ASN A 4 -1.57 -6.39 -8.21
CA ASN A 4 -2.86 -5.97 -8.73
C ASN A 4 -3.95 -6.92 -8.25
N ILE A 5 -5.17 -6.42 -8.07
CA ILE A 5 -6.37 -7.22 -7.78
C ILE A 5 -7.55 -6.67 -8.55
N ASP A 6 -8.39 -7.56 -9.09
CA ASP A 6 -9.66 -7.16 -9.69
C ASP A 6 -10.75 -7.13 -8.62
N TYR A 7 -11.37 -5.97 -8.45
CA TYR A 7 -12.43 -5.73 -7.49
C TYR A 7 -13.54 -4.90 -8.12
N ARG A 8 -14.77 -5.45 -8.13
CA ARG A 8 -15.97 -4.80 -8.70
C ARG A 8 -15.77 -4.28 -10.13
N GLY A 9 -15.12 -5.09 -10.98
CA GLY A 9 -14.85 -4.75 -12.38
C GLY A 9 -13.76 -3.69 -12.59
N SER A 10 -13.03 -3.33 -11.54
CA SER A 10 -11.88 -2.41 -11.60
C SER A 10 -10.61 -3.12 -11.16
N SER A 11 -9.50 -2.89 -11.86
CA SER A 11 -8.19 -3.38 -11.43
C SER A 11 -7.53 -2.37 -10.50
N LEU A 12 -7.20 -2.81 -9.29
CA LEU A 12 -6.59 -1.98 -8.25
C LEU A 12 -5.11 -2.36 -8.12
N PHE A 13 -4.24 -1.40 -8.39
CA PHE A 13 -2.80 -1.53 -8.10
C PHE A 13 -2.51 -1.19 -6.64
N TYR A 14 -1.66 -1.99 -5.99
CA TYR A 14 -1.17 -1.71 -4.64
C TYR A 14 0.25 -2.25 -4.43
N GLN A 15 0.87 -1.82 -3.33
CA GLN A 15 2.14 -2.34 -2.84
C GLN A 15 1.88 -3.01 -1.48
N ASP A 16 2.63 -4.06 -1.21
CA ASP A 16 2.48 -4.87 0.01
C ASP A 16 3.87 -5.34 0.46
N GLU A 17 4.31 -4.82 1.60
CA GLU A 17 5.64 -4.97 2.18
C GLU A 17 5.56 -5.24 3.69
N GLY A 18 6.64 -5.77 4.27
CA GLY A 18 6.68 -6.11 5.69
C GLY A 18 5.80 -7.32 6.07
N SER A 19 5.55 -7.45 7.37
CA SER A 19 4.81 -8.57 7.97
C SER A 19 4.22 -8.14 9.31
N GLY A 20 3.21 -8.87 9.81
CA GLY A 20 2.53 -8.53 11.07
C GLY A 20 1.14 -7.93 10.83
N SER A 21 0.67 -7.10 11.77
CA SER A 21 -0.64 -6.46 11.68
C SER A 21 -0.72 -5.55 10.45
N THR A 22 -1.87 -5.56 9.76
CA THR A 22 -2.03 -4.80 8.51
C THR A 22 -2.33 -3.34 8.76
N VAL A 23 -1.58 -2.46 8.10
CA VAL A 23 -1.83 -1.01 8.02
C VAL A 23 -2.06 -0.65 6.57
N MET A 24 -3.23 -0.11 6.24
CA MET A 24 -3.56 0.29 4.87
C MET A 24 -3.40 1.80 4.69
N LEU A 25 -2.52 2.20 3.77
CA LEU A 25 -2.26 3.60 3.45
C LEU A 25 -3.03 4.03 2.20
N LEU A 26 -4.00 4.94 2.38
CA LEU A 26 -4.85 5.46 1.31
C LEU A 26 -4.41 6.88 0.93
N HIS A 27 -4.18 7.13 -0.35
CA HIS A 27 -3.83 8.47 -0.83
C HIS A 27 -5.08 9.31 -1.16
N GLY A 28 -4.87 10.61 -1.32
CA GLY A 28 -5.89 11.57 -1.74
C GLY A 28 -5.99 11.75 -3.25
N PHE A 29 -6.79 12.74 -3.66
CA PHE A 29 -6.99 13.10 -5.07
C PHE A 29 -5.69 13.58 -5.73
N GLY A 30 -5.46 13.18 -6.99
CA GLY A 30 -4.29 13.58 -7.79
C GLY A 30 -2.98 12.85 -7.46
N GLU A 31 -2.98 12.04 -6.40
CA GLU A 31 -1.80 11.33 -5.93
C GLU A 31 -1.83 9.83 -6.26
N SER A 32 -0.74 9.13 -5.95
CA SER A 32 -0.67 7.66 -5.96
C SER A 32 -0.09 7.15 -4.64
N GLY A 33 -0.06 5.83 -4.44
CA GLY A 33 0.55 5.23 -3.24
C GLY A 33 2.04 5.61 -3.02
N SER A 34 2.71 6.18 -4.03
CA SER A 34 4.12 6.60 -3.92
C SER A 34 4.35 7.74 -2.91
N ILE A 35 3.33 8.52 -2.55
CA ILE A 35 3.43 9.57 -1.51
C ILE A 35 3.80 8.99 -0.14
N TRP A 36 3.48 7.71 0.08
CA TRP A 36 3.69 7.04 1.34
C TRP A 36 5.06 6.39 1.48
N ARG A 37 5.93 6.47 0.47
CA ARG A 37 7.21 5.71 0.41
C ARG A 37 8.04 5.78 1.70
N GLU A 38 8.24 6.97 2.25
CA GLU A 38 9.01 7.15 3.48
C GLU A 38 8.29 6.57 4.71
N ARG A 39 6.96 6.68 4.76
CA ARG A 39 6.13 6.21 5.87
C ARG A 39 6.02 4.68 5.83
N ALA A 40 5.81 4.11 4.65
CA ALA A 40 5.84 2.67 4.41
C ALA A 40 7.20 2.07 4.79
N ALA A 41 8.31 2.72 4.41
CA ALA A 41 9.66 2.26 4.77
C ALA A 41 9.90 2.23 6.29
N PHE A 42 9.26 3.12 7.05
CA PHE A 42 9.30 3.09 8.51
C PHE A 42 8.38 1.99 9.08
N LEU A 43 7.13 1.93 8.63
CA LEU A 43 6.10 1.02 9.15
C LEU A 43 6.37 -0.45 8.83
N GLN A 44 6.96 -0.77 7.68
CA GLN A 44 7.22 -2.16 7.28
C GLN A 44 8.13 -2.94 8.23
N LYS A 45 8.81 -2.25 9.16
CA LYS A 45 9.65 -2.87 10.19
C LYS A 45 8.83 -3.70 11.17
N ASP A 46 7.62 -3.25 11.48
CA ASP A 46 6.75 -3.83 12.52
C ASP A 46 5.36 -4.25 12.00
N PHE A 47 4.99 -3.79 10.79
CA PHE A 47 3.68 -4.00 10.19
C PHE A 47 3.78 -4.57 8.78
N ARG A 48 2.69 -5.20 8.33
CA ARG A 48 2.45 -5.43 6.90
C ARG A 48 1.74 -4.20 6.34
N VAL A 49 2.35 -3.54 5.36
CA VAL A 49 1.93 -2.22 4.84
C VAL A 49 1.84 -2.20 3.33
#